data_AF-I3S7P1-F1
#
_entry.id   AF-I3S7P1-F1
#
_cell.length_a   1.000
_cell.length_b   1.000
_cell.length_c   1.000
_cell.angle_alpha   90.00
_cell.angle_beta   90.00
_cell.angle_gamma   90.00
#
_symmetry.space_group_name_H-M   'P 1'
#
loop_
_entity.id
_entity.type
_entity.pdbx_description
1 polymer ?
#
loop_
_entity_poly.entity_id
_entity_poly.type
_entity_poly.pdbx_seq_one_letter_code
_entity_poly.pdbx_strand_id
1 'polypeptide(L)'
;MEDIPCISFPCKPQGSMAMMVELNLSLLEDISDDIDFCFKLAKEESVIILPGTAVGLKDWIRITFAADPSALRDGMQRIKSFFQRHARKQ
;
A
#
# COMPACT_ATOMS: atom_id res chain seq x y z
N MET A 1 4.38 8.12 -11.40
CA MET A 1 3.89 7.49 -10.15
C MET A 1 4.19 8.50 -9.08
N GLU A 2 3.16 9.08 -8.48
CA GLU A 2 3.35 10.04 -7.40
C GLU A 2 3.97 9.30 -6.21
N ASP A 3 4.99 9.90 -5.58
CA ASP A 3 5.64 9.33 -4.39
C ASP A 3 4.62 9.22 -3.25
N ILE A 4 4.45 8.01 -2.74
CA ILE A 4 3.75 7.73 -1.48
C ILE A 4 4.85 7.37 -0.47
N PRO A 5 5.24 8.28 0.44
CA PRO A 5 6.43 8.12 1.27
C PRO A 5 6.48 6.83 2.10
N CYS A 6 5.31 6.30 2.51
CA CYS A 6 5.25 5.05 3.27
C CYS A 6 5.39 3.78 2.42
N ILE A 7 5.42 3.86 1.09
CA ILE A 7 5.51 2.69 0.21
C ILE A 7 6.75 2.81 -0.66
N SER A 8 7.67 1.85 -0.54
CA SER A 8 8.86 1.78 -1.38
C SER A 8 8.69 0.72 -2.48
N PHE A 9 9.10 1.07 -3.71
CA PHE A 9 9.06 0.17 -4.86
C PHE A 9 10.49 -0.33 -5.15
N PRO A 10 10.93 -1.45 -4.53
CA PRO A 10 12.33 -1.88 -4.60
C PRO A 10 12.74 -2.33 -6.00
N CYS A 11 11.81 -2.90 -6.78
CA CYS A 11 12.07 -3.36 -8.12
C CYS A 11 10.86 -3.16 -9.03
N LYS A 12 11.14 -2.83 -10.30
CA LYS A 12 10.11 -2.83 -11.34
C LYS A 12 9.76 -4.28 -11.67
N PRO A 13 8.47 -4.67 -11.70
CA PRO A 13 8.09 -6.04 -12.00
C PRO A 13 8.52 -6.39 -13.43
N GLN A 14 9.20 -7.52 -13.59
CA GLN A 14 9.65 -8.05 -14.89
C GLN A 14 8.67 -9.08 -15.50
N GLY A 15 7.58 -9.36 -14.78
CA GLY A 15 6.53 -10.32 -15.16
C GLY A 15 5.46 -10.39 -14.07
N SER A 16 4.48 -11.27 -14.26
CA SER A 16 3.29 -11.41 -13.39
C SER A 16 2.36 -10.17 -13.42
N MET A 17 1.35 -10.19 -12.56
CA MET A 17 0.27 -9.21 -12.45
C MET A 17 0.26 -8.50 -11.09
N ALA A 18 1.30 -8.70 -10.28
CA ALA A 18 1.40 -8.11 -8.95
C ALA A 18 2.86 -7.80 -8.60
N MET A 19 3.04 -6.88 -7.65
CA MET A 19 4.34 -6.56 -7.08
C MET A 19 4.28 -6.47 -5.56
N MET A 20 5.38 -6.88 -4.92
CA MET A 20 5.60 -6.67 -3.51
C MET A 20 6.24 -5.30 -3.30
N VAL A 21 5.72 -4.53 -2.36
CA VAL A 21 6.25 -3.22 -1.97
C VAL A 21 6.41 -3.20 -0.46
N GLU A 22 7.47 -2.55 -0.01
CA GLU A 22 7.80 -2.45 1.40
C GLU A 22 7.00 -1.30 2.03
N LEU A 23 6.48 -1.54 3.23
CA LEU A 23 5.71 -0.57 3.99
C LEU A 23 6.57 0.03 5.09
N ASN A 24 6.85 1.33 5.00
CA ASN A 24 7.52 2.07 6.05
C ASN A 24 6.52 2.56 7.10
N LEU A 25 6.26 1.70 8.09
CA LEU A 25 5.37 1.97 9.21
C LEU A 25 5.84 3.12 10.11
N SER A 26 7.15 3.44 10.13
CA SER A 26 7.68 4.51 10.99
C SER A 26 7.14 5.91 10.62
N LEU A 27 6.62 6.06 9.40
CA LEU A 27 6.01 7.27 8.89
C LEU A 27 4.51 7.38 9.21
N LEU A 28 3.93 6.36 9.84
CA LEU A 28 2.51 6.28 10.19
C LEU A 28 2.33 6.40 11.70
N GLU A 29 1.29 7.08 12.15
CA GLU A 29 1.07 7.36 13.58
C GLU A 29 0.32 6.24 14.29
N ASP A 30 -0.76 5.77 13.69
CA ASP A 30 -1.76 4.89 14.31
C ASP A 30 -1.85 3.51 13.64
N ILE A 31 -0.84 3.11 12.86
CA ILE A 31 -0.83 1.85 12.11
C ILE A 31 0.29 0.95 12.62
N SER A 32 -0.06 -0.26 13.09
CA SER A 32 0.88 -1.14 13.80
C SER A 32 1.66 -2.10 12.91
N ASP A 33 1.03 -2.61 11.85
CA ASP A 33 1.59 -3.61 10.94
C ASP A 33 0.92 -3.55 9.55
N ASP A 34 1.37 -4.41 8.64
CA ASP A 34 0.81 -4.51 7.28
C ASP A 34 -0.65 -4.99 7.26
N ILE A 35 -1.05 -5.78 8.25
CA ILE A 35 -2.43 -6.26 8.37
C ILE A 35 -3.36 -5.09 8.74
N ASP A 36 -3.03 -4.32 9.77
CA ASP A 36 -3.80 -3.13 10.18
C ASP A 36 -3.85 -2.08 9.06
N PHE A 37 -2.72 -1.85 8.38
CA PHE A 37 -2.67 -0.97 7.20
C PHE A 37 -3.70 -1.41 6.14
N CYS A 38 -3.67 -2.68 5.74
CA CYS A 38 -4.57 -3.24 4.73
C CYS A 38 -6.04 -3.15 5.16
N PHE A 39 -6.36 -3.44 6.43
CA PHE A 39 -7.73 -3.38 6.94
C PHE A 39 -8.27 -1.95 7.00
N LYS A 40 -7.50 -1.00 7.50
CA LYS A 40 -7.91 0.42 7.56
C LYS A 40 -8.07 1.00 6.17
N LEU A 41 -7.15 0.73 5.25
CA LEU A 41 -7.24 1.17 3.87
C LEU A 41 -8.50 0.60 3.17
N ALA A 42 -8.82 -0.68 3.38
CA ALA A 42 -10.04 -1.27 2.84
C ALA A 42 -11.30 -0.60 3.42
N LYS A 43 -11.30 -0.27 4.70
CA LYS A 43 -12.44 0.35 5.39
C LYS A 43 -12.66 1.82 4.99
N GLU A 44 -11.59 2.59 4.86
CA GLU A 44 -11.68 4.05 4.63
C GLU A 44 -11.74 4.42 3.16
N GLU A 45 -10.97 3.72 2.32
CA GLU A 45 -10.78 4.08 0.91
C GLU A 45 -11.46 3.10 -0.05
N SER A 46 -12.02 1.99 0.47
CA SER A 46 -12.52 0.88 -0.34
C SER A 46 -11.44 0.32 -1.29
N VAL A 47 -10.18 0.32 -0.86
CA VAL A 47 -9.04 -0.23 -1.60
C VAL A 47 -8.56 -1.50 -0.90
N ILE A 48 -8.62 -2.62 -1.62
CA ILE A 48 -8.21 -3.93 -1.09
C ILE A 48 -6.84 -4.28 -1.68
N ILE A 49 -5.87 -4.49 -0.79
CA ILE A 49 -4.52 -4.97 -1.10
C ILE A 49 -4.17 -6.11 -0.15
N LEU A 50 -3.32 -7.03 -0.60
CA LEU A 50 -2.98 -8.20 0.21
C LEU A 50 -1.83 -7.86 1.18
N PRO A 51 -1.98 -8.09 2.49
CA PRO A 51 -0.88 -7.96 3.44
C PRO A 51 0.21 -9.00 3.15
N GLY A 52 1.47 -8.59 3.24
CA GLY A 52 2.64 -9.45 3.01
C GLY A 52 2.73 -10.58 4.04
N THR A 53 2.23 -10.36 5.25
CA THR A 53 2.15 -11.39 6.30
C THR A 53 1.36 -12.62 5.83
N ALA A 54 0.36 -12.45 4.95
CA ALA A 54 -0.39 -13.58 4.36
C ALA A 54 0.47 -14.45 3.43
N VAL A 55 1.62 -13.96 2.98
CA VAL A 55 2.61 -14.68 2.15
C VAL A 55 3.97 -14.81 2.84
N GLY A 56 4.05 -14.59 4.15
CA GLY A 56 5.26 -14.75 4.96
C GLY A 56 6.25 -13.58 4.92
N LEU A 57 5.83 -12.40 4.46
CA LEU A 57 6.66 -11.19 4.38
C LEU A 57 6.05 -10.07 5.26
N LYS A 58 6.50 -10.00 6.52
CA LYS A 58 6.02 -8.99 7.48
C LYS A 58 6.38 -7.57 7.04
N ASP A 59 5.46 -6.62 7.21
CA ASP A 59 5.64 -5.19 6.88
C ASP A 59 5.81 -4.92 5.37
N TRP A 60 5.26 -5.82 4.54
CA TRP A 60 5.17 -5.66 3.09
C TRP A 60 3.70 -5.73 2.67
N ILE A 61 3.39 -5.24 1.47
CA ILE A 61 2.06 -5.39 0.86
C ILE A 61 2.20 -5.81 -0.60
N ARG A 62 1.21 -6.54 -1.11
CA ARG A 62 1.15 -6.98 -2.51
C ARG A 62 0.10 -6.17 -3.27
N ILE A 63 0.55 -5.35 -4.21
CA ILE A 63 -0.29 -4.57 -5.10
C ILE A 63 -0.48 -5.34 -6.40
N THR A 64 -1.74 -5.59 -6.78
CA THR A 64 -2.09 -6.24 -8.05
C THR A 64 -2.41 -5.16 -9.09
N PHE A 65 -1.79 -5.25 -10.26
CA PHE A 65 -1.98 -4.32 -11.38
C PHE A 65 -2.69 -4.94 -12.58
N ALA A 66 -3.31 -6.11 -12.42
CA ALA A 66 -4.27 -6.68 -13.38
C ALA A 66 -5.67 -6.06 -13.24
N ALA A 67 -5.73 -4.74 -13.32
CA ALA A 67 -6.96 -3.96 -13.35
C ALA A 67 -6.82 -2.84 -14.39
N ASP A 68 -7.93 -2.21 -14.76
CA ASP A 68 -7.92 -1.10 -15.69
C ASP A 68 -6.98 0.03 -15.22
N PRO A 69 -6.20 0.66 -16.12
CA PRO A 69 -5.27 1.72 -15.74
C PRO A 69 -5.91 2.90 -15.00
N SER A 70 -7.19 3.20 -15.26
CA SER A 70 -7.95 4.20 -14.52
C SER A 70 -8.18 3.78 -13.07
N ALA A 71 -8.67 2.56 -12.84
CA ALA A 71 -8.88 2.01 -11.51
C ALA A 71 -7.57 1.94 -10.70
N LEU A 72 -6.45 1.62 -11.35
CA LEU A 72 -5.13 1.65 -10.70
C LEU A 72 -4.73 3.07 -10.30
N ARG A 73 -4.91 4.06 -11.17
CA ARG A 73 -4.62 5.46 -10.82
C ARG A 73 -5.47 5.95 -9.66
N ASP A 74 -6.76 5.66 -9.69
CA ASP A 74 -7.70 6.04 -8.63
C ASP A 74 -7.34 5.35 -7.30
N GLY A 75 -7.03 4.05 -7.35
CA GLY A 75 -6.56 3.30 -6.18
C GLY A 75 -5.28 3.89 -5.58
N MET A 76 -4.29 4.22 -6.41
CA MET A 76 -3.05 4.86 -5.94
C MET A 76 -3.31 6.24 -5.33
N GLN A 77 -4.23 7.05 -5.88
CA GLN A 77 -4.60 8.34 -5.29
C GLN A 77 -5.25 8.16 -3.90
N ARG A 78 -6.13 7.18 -3.76
CA ARG A 78 -6.75 6.86 -2.48
C ARG A 78 -5.74 6.39 -1.43
N ILE A 79 -4.77 5.56 -1.82
CA ILE A 79 -3.66 5.17 -0.93
C ILE A 79 -2.85 6.41 -0.50
N LYS A 80 -2.62 7.36 -1.40
CA LYS A 80 -1.94 8.62 -1.07
C LYS A 80 -2.76 9.46 -0.09
N SER A 81 -4.07 9.59 -0.29
CA SER A 81 -4.97 10.29 0.64
C SER A 81 -5.01 9.61 2.02
N PHE A 82 -5.03 8.28 2.05
CA PHE A 82 -4.92 7.50 3.27
C PHE A 82 -3.60 7.80 4.00
N PHE A 83 -2.46 7.72 3.30
CA PHE A 83 -1.17 8.10 3.88
C PHE A 83 -1.20 9.51 4.48
N GLN A 84 -1.73 10.50 3.78
CA GLN A 84 -1.78 11.88 4.28
C GLN A 84 -2.58 12.03 5.59
N ARG A 85 -3.59 11.21 5.84
CA ARG A 85 -4.39 11.23 7.08
C ARG A 85 -3.71 10.54 8.24
N HIS A 86 -2.96 9.46 7.96
CA HIS A 86 -2.29 8.63 8.96
C HIS A 86 -0.80 8.95 9.12
N ALA A 87 -0.27 9.89 8.32
CA ALA A 87 1.11 10.32 8.38
C ALA A 87 1.41 10.91 9.75
N ARG A 88 2.49 10.44 10.36
CA ARG A 88 2.98 10.96 11.63
C ARG A 88 3.35 12.44 11.47
N LYS A 89 2.69 13.31 12.22
CA LYS A 89 2.99 14.74 12.26
C LYS A 89 4.33 14.94 12.97
N GLN A 90 5.26 15.64 12.33
CA GLN A 90 6.48 16.12 12.96
C GLN A 90 6.19 17.33 13.84
#